data_AF-A0A2L0F230-F1
#
_entry.id   AF-A0A2L0F230-F1
#
_cell.length_a   1.000
_cell.length_b   1.000
_cell.length_c   1.000
_cell.angle_alpha   90.00
_cell.angle_beta   90.00
_cell.angle_gamma   90.00
#
_symmetry.space_group_name_H-M   'P 1'
#
loop_
_entity.id
_entity.type
_entity.pdbx_description
1 polymer ?
#
loop_
_entity_poly.entity_id
_entity_poly.type
_entity_poly.pdbx_seq_one_letter_code
_entity_poly.pdbx_strand_id
1 'polypeptide(L)'
;MLGPSPRTGLLLLGALLAALPGCEEVDISIPLPAQSGPAGVLDGTVTYTGPRPCTKGGQVVGAAIVLGFDTRLLPPPEGIGTSAASIDVIPGDELFGGAALDLPSDGCPGPGDPPVTVSATWMLSPLPAGTYQIRGFYDYDGNFDPTFGITSLPSRGDVAGGAIENAAEVLAGAAPRYREIALPPGGGSAIPETGARVSGIAVALGAPLPLERPIFHVAELLAPSGTTERPEEVVMAADFQLDTFNPGDPAGTEASLLRLRLAAGLPEAEVARAAKPPLSLPVGGEAAPVLVYTRQDVNGDGALDGEDHVLDSALIPALFPISVFSKLDGDAGLVGQAAPAVLLQGLTIYGDLLTTATLGPEPLNEPRDSALIGIRPAALCLRPTEPERGGVLVLSRKAARDGRDIIPARDVEGVEKALSAQFGTAIKIAYGCLPEGRYALNLLYGTGQAWTVPNEAGVCAPSEAAPSADVCGLRPRLASQGVVLRVGPPDEPAYCNEHPTPALCQP
;
A
#
# COMPACT_ATOMS: atom_id res chain seq x y z
N MET A 1 51.50 -24.69 -82.49
CA MET A 1 51.58 -25.64 -81.36
C MET A 1 51.30 -24.87 -80.08
N LEU A 2 50.50 -25.49 -79.21
CA LEU A 2 50.27 -25.20 -77.78
C LEU A 2 49.30 -24.04 -77.44
N GLY A 3 48.16 -24.44 -76.82
CA GLY A 3 47.23 -23.56 -76.09
C GLY A 3 47.82 -23.09 -74.74
N PRO A 4 47.01 -22.69 -73.74
CA PRO A 4 45.87 -23.47 -73.23
C PRO A 4 44.63 -22.66 -72.75
N SER A 5 43.54 -23.41 -72.54
CA SER A 5 42.42 -23.23 -71.59
C SER A 5 42.69 -24.20 -70.40
N PRO A 6 42.00 -24.27 -69.21
CA PRO A 6 40.65 -23.78 -68.86
C PRO A 6 40.36 -23.45 -67.36
N ARG A 7 39.05 -23.31 -67.03
CA ARG A 7 38.30 -23.84 -65.84
C ARG A 7 38.21 -22.96 -64.55
N THR A 8 37.11 -22.82 -63.77
CA THR A 8 35.69 -23.31 -63.73
C THR A 8 34.90 -22.53 -62.65
N GLY A 9 33.56 -22.41 -62.76
CA GLY A 9 32.56 -22.24 -61.68
C GLY A 9 32.11 -20.80 -61.41
N LEU A 10 30.93 -20.26 -61.76
CA LEU A 10 29.49 -20.66 -61.80
C LEU A 10 28.72 -20.49 -60.46
N LEU A 11 27.59 -19.76 -60.58
CA LEU A 11 26.38 -19.58 -59.72
C LEU A 11 26.45 -18.42 -58.71
N LEU A 12 25.53 -17.44 -58.62
CA LEU A 12 24.09 -17.18 -58.89
C LEU A 12 23.36 -16.88 -57.56
N LEU A 13 22.47 -15.87 -57.61
CA LEU A 13 21.41 -15.51 -56.64
C LEU A 13 21.90 -14.99 -55.27
N GLY A 14 21.36 -13.93 -54.68
CA GLY A 14 20.17 -13.14 -54.96
C GLY A 14 19.88 -12.24 -53.76
N ALA A 15 18.86 -11.38 -53.91
CA ALA A 15 18.19 -10.58 -52.89
C ALA A 15 18.89 -9.31 -52.37
N LEU A 16 18.65 -8.20 -53.11
CA LEU A 16 18.24 -6.95 -52.49
C LEU A 16 16.89 -7.18 -51.80
N LEU A 17 16.82 -7.09 -50.47
CA LEU A 17 15.58 -6.95 -49.72
C LEU A 17 15.83 -6.18 -48.41
N ALA A 18 15.13 -5.04 -48.31
CA ALA A 18 14.66 -4.36 -47.09
C ALA A 18 15.64 -4.15 -45.92
N ALA A 19 16.27 -2.97 -45.88
CA ALA A 19 16.71 -2.36 -44.63
C ALA A 19 15.53 -1.54 -44.05
N LEU A 20 14.67 -2.20 -43.26
CA LEU A 20 13.83 -1.52 -42.28
C LEU A 20 14.66 -1.40 -40.99
N PRO A 21 14.60 -0.28 -40.24
CA PRO A 21 15.15 -0.26 -38.89
C PRO A 21 14.34 -1.25 -38.06
N GLY A 22 14.96 -2.38 -37.72
CA GLY A 22 14.44 -3.25 -36.68
C GLY A 22 14.39 -2.46 -35.39
N CYS A 23 13.26 -2.56 -34.68
CA CYS A 23 13.16 -2.13 -33.30
C CYS A 23 14.35 -2.74 -32.54
N GLU A 24 15.26 -1.91 -32.04
CA GLU A 24 16.16 -2.36 -30.98
C GLU A 24 15.27 -2.79 -29.82
N GLU A 25 15.39 -4.04 -29.39
CA GLU A 25 14.87 -4.48 -28.11
C GLU A 25 15.37 -3.49 -27.06
N VAL A 26 14.43 -2.80 -26.42
CA VAL A 26 14.75 -2.04 -25.21
C VAL A 26 15.29 -3.08 -24.23
N ASP A 27 16.55 -2.90 -23.79
CA ASP A 27 17.13 -3.70 -22.72
C ASP A 27 16.24 -3.54 -21.46
N ILE A 28 15.30 -4.46 -21.27
CA ILE A 28 14.55 -4.59 -20.03
C ILE A 28 15.56 -5.06 -18.99
N SER A 29 16.18 -4.10 -18.31
CA SER A 29 17.07 -4.32 -17.16
C SER A 29 16.27 -4.67 -15.91
N ILE A 30 15.41 -5.68 -16.00
CA ILE A 30 15.01 -6.46 -14.84
C ILE A 30 15.86 -7.72 -14.93
N PRO A 31 16.87 -7.90 -14.05
CA PRO A 31 17.42 -9.23 -13.86
C PRO A 31 16.28 -10.08 -13.31
N LEU A 32 15.55 -10.76 -14.19
CA LEU A 32 14.76 -11.90 -13.79
C LEU A 32 15.76 -12.82 -13.11
N PRO A 33 15.62 -13.14 -11.80
CA PRO A 33 16.44 -14.18 -11.24
C PRO A 33 16.28 -15.37 -12.17
N ALA A 34 17.39 -15.96 -12.60
CA ALA A 34 17.38 -17.22 -13.32
C ALA A 34 16.78 -18.28 -12.38
N GLN A 35 15.45 -18.30 -12.25
CA GLN A 35 14.70 -19.35 -11.59
C GLN A 35 14.64 -20.52 -12.57
N SER A 36 15.82 -21.04 -12.88
CA SER A 36 16.02 -22.39 -13.39
C SER A 36 15.77 -23.34 -12.21
N GLY A 37 14.51 -23.45 -11.80
CA GLY A 37 14.05 -24.29 -10.71
C GLY A 37 12.57 -24.62 -10.89
N PRO A 38 12.04 -25.57 -10.10
CA PRO A 38 10.63 -25.91 -10.13
C PRO A 38 9.81 -24.71 -9.65
N ALA A 39 8.98 -24.15 -10.53
CA ALA A 39 8.15 -22.99 -10.21
C ALA A 39 6.77 -23.42 -9.70
N GLY A 40 6.27 -22.72 -8.69
CA GLY A 40 4.86 -22.71 -8.36
C GLY A 40 4.10 -21.82 -9.36
N VAL A 41 2.95 -22.30 -9.84
CA VAL A 41 2.08 -21.58 -10.78
C VAL A 41 0.65 -21.54 -10.24
N LEU A 42 0.04 -20.36 -10.24
CA LEU A 42 -1.39 -20.18 -10.02
C LEU A 42 -2.02 -19.65 -11.30
N ASP A 43 -3.12 -20.23 -11.76
CA ASP A 43 -3.79 -19.78 -12.98
C ASP A 43 -5.30 -19.97 -12.94
N GLY A 44 -5.99 -19.24 -13.79
CA GLY A 44 -7.43 -19.37 -13.90
C GLY A 44 -8.07 -18.37 -14.84
N THR A 45 -9.24 -17.89 -14.43
CA THR A 45 -10.07 -16.98 -15.24
C THR A 45 -10.40 -15.75 -14.42
N VAL A 46 -10.19 -14.58 -15.01
CA VAL A 46 -10.69 -13.31 -14.49
C VAL A 46 -12.00 -13.00 -15.19
N THR A 47 -13.00 -12.58 -14.44
CA THR A 47 -14.27 -12.11 -14.96
C THR A 47 -14.46 -10.67 -14.52
N TYR A 48 -14.55 -9.78 -15.49
CA TYR A 48 -14.87 -8.38 -15.29
C TYR A 48 -16.38 -8.18 -15.46
N THR A 49 -17.01 -7.47 -14.54
CA THR A 49 -18.39 -6.97 -14.68
C THR A 49 -18.44 -5.52 -14.24
N GLY A 50 -18.62 -4.60 -15.18
CA GLY A 50 -18.54 -3.18 -14.88
C GLY A 50 -18.86 -2.28 -16.07
N PRO A 51 -18.54 -0.98 -15.98
CA PRO A 51 -18.66 -0.04 -17.08
C PRO A 51 -17.98 -0.55 -18.36
N ARG A 52 -18.49 -0.16 -19.53
CA ARG A 52 -17.77 -0.41 -20.78
C ARG A 52 -16.45 0.38 -20.77
N PRO A 53 -15.36 -0.12 -21.36
CA PRO A 53 -14.07 0.54 -21.27
C PRO A 53 -14.00 1.77 -22.17
N CYS A 54 -13.10 2.70 -21.85
CA CYS A 54 -12.74 3.78 -22.77
C CYS A 54 -11.88 3.25 -23.92
N THR A 55 -11.88 3.97 -25.03
CA THR A 55 -10.97 3.72 -26.16
C THR A 55 -10.14 4.93 -26.51
N LYS A 56 -8.94 4.69 -27.02
CA LYS A 56 -8.03 5.70 -27.54
C LYS A 56 -7.29 5.17 -28.76
N GLY A 57 -7.44 5.82 -29.90
CA GLY A 57 -6.85 5.38 -31.17
C GLY A 57 -7.35 4.00 -31.62
N GLY A 58 -8.59 3.64 -31.25
CA GLY A 58 -9.18 2.33 -31.54
C GLY A 58 -8.71 1.19 -30.64
N GLN A 59 -7.87 1.46 -29.63
CA GLN A 59 -7.47 0.48 -28.61
C GLN A 59 -8.25 0.71 -27.32
N VAL A 60 -8.53 -0.36 -26.60
CA VAL A 60 -9.13 -0.32 -25.27
C VAL A 60 -8.11 0.21 -24.27
N VAL A 61 -8.51 1.22 -23.50
CA VAL A 61 -7.68 1.80 -22.43
C VAL A 61 -7.70 0.89 -21.21
N GLY A 62 -6.54 0.72 -20.58
CA GLY A 62 -6.41 0.03 -19.31
C GLY A 62 -6.12 -1.46 -19.43
N ALA A 63 -6.09 -2.11 -18.27
CA ALA A 63 -5.80 -3.54 -18.15
C ALA A 63 -6.41 -4.13 -16.88
N ALA A 64 -6.72 -5.43 -16.90
CA ALA A 64 -6.98 -6.17 -15.68
C ALA A 64 -5.65 -6.56 -15.04
N ILE A 65 -5.46 -6.11 -13.80
CA ILE A 65 -4.29 -6.39 -12.97
C ILE A 65 -4.67 -7.49 -11.98
N VAL A 66 -3.93 -8.60 -12.00
CA VAL A 66 -4.09 -9.73 -11.08
C VAL A 66 -2.85 -9.84 -10.21
N LEU A 67 -3.03 -9.79 -8.89
CA LEU A 67 -1.98 -9.73 -7.89
C LEU A 67 -2.09 -10.93 -6.94
N GLY A 68 -0.99 -11.66 -6.77
CA GLY A 68 -0.88 -12.73 -5.78
C GLY A 68 -0.14 -12.26 -4.54
N PHE A 69 -0.81 -12.28 -3.39
CA PHE A 69 -0.22 -11.91 -2.09
C PHE A 69 0.01 -13.16 -1.25
N ASP A 70 1.22 -13.31 -0.71
CA ASP A 70 1.49 -14.31 0.33
C ASP A 70 0.71 -13.92 1.59
N THR A 71 -0.01 -14.85 2.22
CA THR A 71 -0.84 -14.53 3.39
C THR A 71 -0.04 -14.08 4.61
N ARG A 72 1.29 -14.32 4.62
CA ARG A 72 2.19 -13.77 5.65
C ARG A 72 2.54 -12.30 5.41
N LEU A 73 2.31 -11.80 4.20
CA LEU A 73 2.63 -10.46 3.73
C LEU A 73 1.42 -9.86 2.99
N LEU A 74 0.23 -9.99 3.57
CA LEU A 74 -0.95 -9.31 3.05
C LEU A 74 -0.74 -7.79 3.12
N PRO A 75 -1.26 -7.02 2.14
CA PRO A 75 -1.25 -5.57 2.24
C PRO A 75 -2.13 -5.15 3.43
N PRO A 76 -1.90 -3.96 4.02
CA PRO A 76 -2.79 -3.47 5.05
C PRO A 76 -4.20 -3.19 4.47
N PRO A 77 -5.26 -3.27 5.29
CA PRO A 77 -5.23 -3.39 6.75
C PRO A 77 -4.97 -4.80 7.29
N GLU A 78 -5.05 -5.85 6.47
CA GLU A 78 -4.97 -7.24 6.96
C GLU A 78 -3.55 -7.74 7.25
N GLY A 79 -2.53 -7.00 6.83
CA GLY A 79 -1.13 -7.34 7.08
C GLY A 79 -0.20 -6.15 6.90
N ILE A 80 1.08 -6.45 6.67
CA ILE A 80 2.14 -5.45 6.58
C ILE A 80 2.95 -5.54 5.27
N GLY A 81 2.49 -6.34 4.32
CA GLY A 81 3.10 -6.47 3.01
C GLY A 81 2.97 -5.18 2.19
N THR A 82 3.98 -4.87 1.40
CA THR A 82 4.02 -3.66 0.57
C THR A 82 3.99 -3.97 -0.93
N SER A 83 4.03 -5.24 -1.31
CA SER A 83 4.06 -5.68 -2.70
C SER A 83 3.40 -7.05 -2.87
N ALA A 84 2.90 -7.32 -4.08
CA ALA A 84 2.50 -8.66 -4.46
C ALA A 84 3.73 -9.57 -4.65
N ALA A 85 3.56 -10.87 -4.41
CA ALA A 85 4.57 -11.89 -4.71
C ALA A 85 4.70 -12.16 -6.21
N SER A 86 3.64 -11.95 -6.98
CA SER A 86 3.61 -12.03 -8.43
C SER A 86 2.46 -11.18 -8.98
N ILE A 87 2.58 -10.76 -10.24
CA ILE A 87 1.63 -9.92 -10.97
C ILE A 87 1.41 -10.50 -12.37
N ASP A 88 0.16 -10.46 -12.83
CA ASP A 88 -0.21 -10.65 -14.23
C ASP A 88 -1.03 -9.45 -14.72
N VAL A 89 -0.87 -9.10 -15.99
CA VAL A 89 -1.49 -7.92 -16.61
C VAL A 89 -2.14 -8.35 -17.92
N ILE A 90 -3.46 -8.21 -17.98
CA ILE A 90 -4.26 -8.60 -19.14
C ILE A 90 -4.73 -7.32 -19.83
N PRO A 91 -4.19 -6.98 -21.01
CA PRO A 91 -4.55 -5.75 -21.71
C PRO A 91 -6.05 -5.67 -22.00
N GLY A 92 -6.61 -4.46 -22.01
CA GLY A 92 -8.02 -4.24 -22.36
C GLY A 92 -8.41 -4.87 -23.70
N ASP A 93 -7.56 -4.74 -24.73
CA ASP A 93 -7.83 -5.34 -26.05
C ASP A 93 -7.98 -6.87 -25.99
N GLU A 94 -7.27 -7.53 -25.08
CA GLU A 94 -7.39 -8.97 -24.85
C GLU A 94 -8.65 -9.30 -24.06
N LEU A 95 -8.86 -8.61 -22.93
CA LEU A 95 -10.00 -8.83 -22.04
C LEU A 95 -11.35 -8.62 -22.74
N PHE A 96 -11.42 -7.61 -23.60
CA PHE A 96 -12.65 -7.23 -24.31
C PHE A 96 -12.71 -7.76 -25.74
N GLY A 97 -11.66 -8.40 -26.26
CA GLY A 97 -11.58 -8.84 -27.66
C GLY A 97 -12.64 -9.86 -28.09
N GLY A 98 -13.20 -10.61 -27.14
CA GLY A 98 -14.31 -11.55 -27.38
C GLY A 98 -15.71 -10.93 -27.34
N ALA A 99 -15.83 -9.69 -26.87
CA ALA A 99 -17.11 -9.01 -26.75
C ALA A 99 -17.41 -8.23 -28.04
N ALA A 100 -18.60 -8.42 -28.60
CA ALA A 100 -19.10 -7.58 -29.68
C ALA A 100 -19.51 -6.21 -29.12
N LEU A 101 -18.52 -5.41 -28.74
CA LEU A 101 -18.70 -4.06 -28.26
C LEU A 101 -18.62 -3.10 -29.45
N ASP A 102 -19.70 -2.37 -29.69
CA ASP A 102 -19.68 -1.20 -30.56
C ASP A 102 -18.98 -0.07 -29.79
N LEU A 103 -17.64 -0.15 -29.74
CA LEU A 103 -16.81 0.83 -29.06
C LEU A 103 -16.57 2.02 -29.99
N PRO A 104 -16.64 3.25 -29.46
CA PRO A 104 -16.20 4.41 -30.23
C PRO A 104 -14.72 4.27 -30.59
N SER A 105 -14.26 4.96 -31.63
CA SER A 105 -12.83 4.99 -31.97
C SER A 105 -11.99 5.71 -30.91
N ASP A 106 -12.60 6.69 -30.24
CA ASP A 106 -12.02 7.47 -29.15
C ASP A 106 -13.12 7.87 -28.15
N GLY A 107 -12.81 7.79 -26.86
CA GLY A 107 -13.65 8.30 -25.79
C GLY A 107 -14.15 7.23 -24.82
N CYS A 108 -14.82 7.68 -23.76
CA CYS A 108 -15.42 6.82 -22.76
C CYS A 108 -16.93 6.67 -23.01
N PRO A 109 -17.50 5.48 -22.76
CA PRO A 109 -18.94 5.25 -22.71
C PRO A 109 -19.64 6.20 -21.74
N GLY A 110 -20.90 6.52 -22.02
CA GLY A 110 -21.69 7.41 -21.17
C GLY A 110 -22.11 6.73 -19.87
N PRO A 111 -22.40 7.48 -18.80
CA PRO A 111 -22.77 6.94 -17.48
C PRO A 111 -24.09 6.13 -17.47
N GLY A 112 -24.86 6.12 -18.57
CA GLY A 112 -26.08 5.33 -18.73
C GLY A 112 -25.92 4.08 -19.59
N ASP A 113 -24.72 3.80 -20.10
CA ASP A 113 -24.48 2.61 -20.90
C ASP A 113 -24.56 1.34 -20.04
N PRO A 114 -25.17 0.25 -20.55
CA PRO A 114 -25.31 -0.97 -19.78
C PRO A 114 -23.93 -1.59 -19.49
N PRO A 115 -23.74 -2.16 -18.28
CA PRO A 115 -22.49 -2.82 -17.93
C PRO A 115 -22.23 -4.01 -18.85
N VAL A 116 -20.96 -4.38 -18.95
CA VAL A 116 -20.51 -5.53 -19.74
C VAL A 116 -19.88 -6.56 -18.81
N THR A 117 -20.09 -7.83 -19.13
CA THR A 117 -19.38 -8.95 -18.52
C THR A 117 -18.47 -9.62 -19.55
N VAL A 118 -17.18 -9.69 -19.26
CA VAL A 118 -16.17 -10.35 -20.09
C VAL A 118 -15.23 -11.18 -19.23
N SER A 119 -14.51 -12.11 -19.84
CA SER A 119 -13.56 -12.96 -19.13
C SER A 119 -12.31 -13.22 -19.96
N ALA A 120 -11.18 -13.37 -19.27
CA ALA A 120 -9.89 -13.74 -19.86
C ALA A 120 -9.13 -14.70 -18.92
N THR A 121 -8.08 -15.34 -19.45
CA THR A 121 -7.18 -16.18 -18.66
C THR A 121 -6.09 -15.36 -18.01
N TRP A 122 -5.55 -15.83 -16.89
CA TRP A 122 -4.41 -15.22 -16.20
C TRP A 122 -3.49 -16.29 -15.60
N MET A 123 -2.24 -15.93 -15.34
CA MET A 123 -1.22 -16.80 -14.77
C MET A 123 -0.21 -16.02 -13.90
N LEU A 124 -0.06 -16.43 -12.65
CA LEU A 124 0.98 -15.95 -11.73
C LEU A 124 2.10 -16.99 -11.60
N SER A 125 3.33 -16.55 -11.88
CA SER A 125 4.54 -17.37 -11.84
C SER A 125 5.79 -16.48 -11.91
N PRO A 126 6.94 -16.91 -11.36
CA PRO A 126 7.11 -18.03 -10.46
C PRO A 126 6.68 -17.67 -9.02
N LEU A 127 6.08 -18.62 -8.31
CA LEU A 127 5.71 -18.46 -6.90
C LEU A 127 6.43 -19.49 -6.01
N PRO A 128 6.97 -19.09 -4.84
CA PRO A 128 7.48 -20.03 -3.85
C PRO A 128 6.35 -20.81 -3.18
N ALA A 129 6.69 -21.80 -2.36
CA ALA A 129 5.70 -22.49 -1.54
C ALA A 129 5.12 -21.55 -0.49
N GLY A 130 3.81 -21.58 -0.31
CA GLY A 130 3.09 -20.69 0.58
C GLY A 130 1.58 -20.79 0.40
N THR A 131 0.87 -19.93 1.12
CA THR A 131 -0.57 -19.73 0.96
C THR A 131 -0.77 -18.34 0.38
N TYR A 132 -1.64 -18.23 -0.63
CA TYR A 132 -1.82 -16.99 -1.37
C TYR A 132 -3.27 -16.52 -1.37
N GLN A 133 -3.46 -15.20 -1.34
CA GLN A 133 -4.70 -14.53 -1.72
C GLN A 133 -4.53 -13.86 -3.08
N ILE A 134 -5.52 -14.03 -3.96
CA ILE A 134 -5.54 -13.35 -5.25
C ILE A 134 -6.48 -12.18 -5.18
N ARG A 135 -5.95 -10.98 -5.39
CA ARG A 135 -6.71 -9.73 -5.51
C ARG A 135 -6.45 -9.11 -6.86
N GLY A 136 -7.31 -8.22 -7.32
CA GLY A 136 -7.10 -7.57 -8.59
C GLY A 136 -8.04 -6.40 -8.82
N PHE A 137 -7.81 -5.69 -9.89
CA PHE A 137 -8.67 -4.61 -10.35
C PHE A 137 -8.51 -4.41 -11.85
N TYR A 138 -9.50 -3.79 -12.48
CA TYR A 138 -9.35 -3.23 -13.81
C TYR A 138 -8.97 -1.76 -13.67
N ASP A 139 -7.77 -1.41 -14.15
CA ASP A 139 -7.31 -0.04 -14.32
C ASP A 139 -8.12 0.57 -15.47
N TYR A 140 -9.06 1.46 -15.14
CA TYR A 140 -10.03 1.95 -16.11
C TYR A 140 -9.50 3.13 -16.93
N ASP A 141 -8.60 3.93 -16.36
CA ASP A 141 -8.05 5.13 -16.99
C ASP A 141 -6.63 4.95 -17.54
N GLY A 142 -6.01 3.79 -17.31
CA GLY A 142 -4.72 3.42 -17.86
C GLY A 142 -3.55 4.07 -17.12
N ASN A 143 -3.74 4.46 -15.86
CA ASN A 143 -2.75 5.16 -15.07
C ASN A 143 -1.89 4.24 -14.19
N PHE A 144 -2.17 2.94 -14.16
CA PHE A 144 -1.44 1.99 -13.32
C PHE A 144 -0.04 1.73 -13.86
N ASP A 145 0.95 1.85 -12.97
CA ASP A 145 2.31 1.42 -13.23
C ASP A 145 2.85 0.69 -11.99
N PRO A 146 3.17 -0.63 -12.08
CA PRO A 146 3.63 -1.41 -10.94
C PRO A 146 5.03 -1.01 -10.46
N THR A 147 5.77 -0.18 -11.22
CA THR A 147 7.14 0.21 -10.90
C THR A 147 7.23 1.45 -10.02
N PHE A 148 6.16 2.25 -9.92
CA PHE A 148 6.13 3.48 -9.12
C PHE A 148 5.03 3.43 -8.07
N GLY A 149 5.37 3.60 -6.79
CA GLY A 149 4.41 3.58 -5.68
C GLY A 149 3.28 4.61 -5.83
N ILE A 150 3.58 5.77 -6.43
CA ILE A 150 2.59 6.81 -6.76
C ILE A 150 1.57 6.40 -7.82
N THR A 151 1.67 5.24 -8.47
CA THR A 151 0.73 4.73 -9.48
C THR A 151 0.51 3.21 -9.40
N SER A 152 1.05 2.54 -8.37
CA SER A 152 0.98 1.08 -8.24
C SER A 152 -0.25 0.58 -7.49
N LEU A 153 -1.29 1.41 -7.33
CA LEU A 153 -2.51 1.10 -6.61
C LEU A 153 -3.72 1.66 -7.37
N PRO A 154 -4.89 1.01 -7.25
CA PRO A 154 -6.07 1.45 -7.98
C PRO A 154 -6.55 2.83 -7.51
N SER A 155 -7.17 3.54 -8.43
CA SER A 155 -7.68 4.90 -8.30
C SER A 155 -9.20 4.94 -8.44
N ARG A 156 -9.79 6.13 -8.38
CA ARG A 156 -11.24 6.30 -8.47
C ARG A 156 -11.75 5.83 -9.84
N GLY A 157 -12.76 4.98 -9.84
CA GLY A 157 -13.37 4.45 -11.07
C GLY A 157 -12.83 3.10 -11.52
N ASP A 158 -11.67 2.69 -11.00
CA ASP A 158 -11.17 1.33 -11.19
C ASP A 158 -12.12 0.30 -10.60
N VAL A 159 -12.13 -0.90 -11.18
CA VAL A 159 -13.08 -1.94 -10.78
C VAL A 159 -12.34 -3.05 -10.04
N ALA A 160 -12.42 -3.04 -8.73
CA ALA A 160 -11.72 -3.96 -7.85
C ALA A 160 -12.42 -5.32 -7.69
N GLY A 161 -11.66 -6.29 -7.17
CA GLY A 161 -12.15 -7.61 -6.81
C GLY A 161 -11.04 -8.60 -6.47
N GLY A 162 -11.29 -9.89 -6.72
CA GLY A 162 -10.33 -10.95 -6.39
C GLY A 162 -10.94 -12.36 -6.44
N ALA A 163 -10.18 -13.34 -5.96
CA ALA A 163 -10.67 -14.69 -5.70
C ALA A 163 -11.40 -14.72 -4.36
N ILE A 164 -12.72 -14.57 -4.41
CA ILE A 164 -13.60 -14.46 -3.22
C ILE A 164 -14.34 -15.77 -2.94
N GLU A 165 -14.58 -16.06 -1.66
CA GLU A 165 -15.27 -17.29 -1.22
C GLU A 165 -16.75 -17.30 -1.63
N ASN A 166 -17.44 -16.16 -1.49
CA ASN A 166 -18.84 -16.03 -1.84
C ASN A 166 -19.16 -14.68 -2.51
N ALA A 167 -19.20 -14.68 -3.85
CA ALA A 167 -19.53 -13.48 -4.62
C ALA A 167 -20.95 -12.94 -4.36
N ALA A 168 -21.91 -13.80 -4.03
CA ALA A 168 -23.29 -13.39 -3.80
C ALA A 168 -23.44 -12.57 -2.50
N GLU A 169 -22.71 -12.93 -1.45
CA GLU A 169 -22.69 -12.16 -0.19
C GLU A 169 -22.05 -10.78 -0.38
N VAL A 170 -20.96 -10.71 -1.13
CA VAL A 170 -20.30 -9.43 -1.46
C VAL A 170 -21.22 -8.54 -2.28
N LEU A 171 -21.92 -9.09 -3.28
CA LEU A 171 -22.93 -8.36 -4.04
C LEU A 171 -24.14 -7.93 -3.18
N ALA A 172 -24.40 -8.62 -2.07
CA ALA A 172 -25.41 -8.23 -1.08
C ALA A 172 -24.90 -7.21 -0.05
N GLY A 173 -23.64 -6.78 -0.14
CA GLY A 173 -23.04 -5.73 0.70
C GLY A 173 -22.11 -6.24 1.81
N ALA A 174 -21.82 -7.55 1.88
CA ALA A 174 -20.86 -8.08 2.84
C ALA A 174 -19.41 -7.73 2.43
N ALA A 175 -18.51 -7.66 3.42
CA ALA A 175 -17.08 -7.52 3.16
C ALA A 175 -16.54 -8.73 2.37
N PRO A 176 -15.64 -8.54 1.38
CA PRO A 176 -15.09 -9.64 0.61
C PRO A 176 -14.16 -10.51 1.44
N ARG A 177 -14.49 -11.80 1.52
CA ARG A 177 -13.59 -12.82 2.07
C ARG A 177 -12.79 -13.47 0.94
N TYR A 178 -11.49 -13.21 0.92
CA TYR A 178 -10.59 -13.76 -0.07
C TYR A 178 -10.24 -15.21 0.24
N ARG A 179 -10.28 -16.05 -0.80
CA ARG A 179 -9.94 -17.46 -0.70
C ARG A 179 -8.43 -17.62 -0.50
N GLU A 180 -8.05 -18.42 0.49
CA GLU A 180 -6.67 -18.86 0.68
C GLU A 180 -6.33 -20.04 -0.25
N ILE A 181 -5.24 -19.92 -1.00
CA ILE A 181 -4.83 -20.90 -2.02
C ILE A 181 -3.44 -21.43 -1.65
N ALA A 182 -3.39 -22.68 -1.20
CA ALA A 182 -2.13 -23.35 -0.86
C ALA A 182 -1.37 -23.79 -2.12
N LEU A 183 -0.06 -23.51 -2.14
CA LEU A 183 0.88 -23.91 -3.18
C LEU A 183 2.13 -24.51 -2.50
N PRO A 184 2.46 -25.80 -2.70
CA PRO A 184 1.79 -26.77 -3.56
C PRO A 184 0.38 -27.16 -3.06
N PRO A 185 -0.48 -27.72 -3.95
CA PRO A 185 -1.79 -28.24 -3.55
C PRO A 185 -1.66 -29.25 -2.40
N GLY A 186 -2.50 -29.13 -1.38
CA GLY A 186 -2.46 -29.99 -0.19
C GLY A 186 -1.53 -29.50 0.93
N GLY A 187 -0.81 -28.40 0.71
CA GLY A 187 0.10 -27.82 1.69
C GLY A 187 1.50 -28.44 1.64
N GLY A 188 2.51 -27.63 1.92
CA GLY A 188 3.92 -28.05 1.94
C GLY A 188 4.85 -26.85 2.07
N SER A 189 6.02 -27.04 2.68
CA SER A 189 7.01 -25.98 2.88
C SER A 189 7.93 -25.73 1.67
N ALA A 190 7.82 -26.55 0.62
CA ALA A 190 8.65 -26.45 -0.59
C ALA A 190 7.88 -26.85 -1.85
N ILE A 191 8.25 -26.24 -2.99
CA ILE A 191 7.76 -26.64 -4.31
C ILE A 191 8.49 -27.94 -4.71
N PRO A 192 7.77 -29.01 -5.13
CA PRO A 192 8.39 -30.25 -5.61
C PRO A 192 9.29 -30.03 -6.81
N GLU A 193 10.29 -30.89 -7.04
CA GLU A 193 11.20 -30.79 -8.19
C GLU A 193 10.49 -30.78 -9.56
N THR A 194 9.28 -31.33 -9.63
CA THR A 194 8.42 -31.33 -10.83
C THR A 194 7.66 -30.02 -11.06
N GLY A 195 7.76 -29.05 -10.15
CA GLY A 195 6.90 -27.88 -10.08
C GLY A 195 5.57 -28.18 -9.38
N ALA A 196 4.80 -27.12 -9.11
CA ALA A 196 3.44 -27.22 -8.59
C ALA A 196 2.52 -26.25 -9.30
N ARG A 197 1.29 -26.66 -9.58
CA ARG A 197 0.29 -25.81 -10.25
C ARG A 197 -1.07 -25.94 -9.60
N VAL A 198 -1.73 -24.82 -9.36
CA VAL A 198 -3.14 -24.76 -8.97
C VAL A 198 -3.89 -23.98 -10.06
N SER A 199 -4.82 -24.65 -10.74
CA SER A 199 -5.58 -24.08 -11.86
C SER A 199 -7.06 -23.91 -11.53
N GLY A 200 -7.77 -23.18 -12.38
CA GLY A 200 -9.22 -22.99 -12.25
C GLY A 200 -9.59 -22.00 -11.14
N ILE A 201 -8.68 -21.07 -10.82
CA ILE A 201 -8.94 -20.03 -9.84
C ILE A 201 -9.80 -18.94 -10.49
N ALA A 202 -11.04 -18.80 -10.02
CA ALA A 202 -11.94 -17.74 -10.48
C ALA A 202 -11.62 -16.44 -9.74
N VAL A 203 -11.37 -15.37 -10.50
CA VAL A 203 -11.23 -13.99 -10.01
C VAL A 203 -12.40 -13.19 -10.55
N ALA A 204 -13.14 -12.52 -9.66
CA ALA A 204 -14.24 -11.65 -10.05
C ALA A 204 -13.87 -10.20 -9.77
N LEU A 205 -13.95 -9.34 -10.79
CA LEU A 205 -13.78 -7.89 -10.71
C LEU A 205 -15.16 -7.25 -10.96
N GLY A 206 -15.67 -6.51 -9.99
CA GLY A 206 -17.01 -5.93 -10.12
C GLY A 206 -17.38 -4.86 -9.11
N ALA A 207 -16.43 -4.37 -8.33
CA ALA A 207 -16.64 -3.31 -7.35
C ALA A 207 -15.95 -2.02 -7.80
N PRO A 208 -16.67 -1.06 -8.43
CA PRO A 208 -16.12 0.24 -8.76
C PRO A 208 -15.65 0.96 -7.49
N LEU A 209 -14.43 1.49 -7.52
CA LEU A 209 -13.86 2.22 -6.39
C LEU A 209 -14.37 3.66 -6.39
N PRO A 210 -15.07 4.10 -5.33
CA PRO A 210 -15.71 5.43 -5.31
C PRO A 210 -14.75 6.55 -4.94
N LEU A 211 -13.61 6.23 -4.33
CA LEU A 211 -12.65 7.20 -3.82
C LEU A 211 -11.41 7.26 -4.70
N GLU A 212 -10.78 8.43 -4.74
CA GLU A 212 -9.39 8.52 -5.15
C GLU A 212 -8.50 8.03 -4.02
N ARG A 213 -7.24 7.71 -4.30
CA ARG A 213 -6.25 7.45 -3.26
C ARG A 213 -6.16 8.66 -2.32
N PRO A 214 -5.86 8.45 -1.02
CA PRO A 214 -5.82 9.51 -0.04
C PRO A 214 -4.57 10.38 -0.22
N ILE A 215 -4.37 11.06 -1.35
CA ILE A 215 -3.23 11.95 -1.56
C ILE A 215 -3.27 13.02 -0.47
N PHE A 216 -2.16 13.20 0.24
CA PHE A 216 -2.07 14.15 1.34
C PHE A 216 -0.69 14.80 1.44
N HIS A 217 -0.62 15.84 2.27
CA HIS A 217 0.62 16.36 2.81
C HIS A 217 0.45 16.79 4.27
N VAL A 218 1.56 16.87 5.01
CA VAL A 218 1.55 17.40 6.38
C VAL A 218 1.45 18.93 6.32
N ALA A 219 0.29 19.46 6.70
CA ALA A 219 0.04 20.90 6.74
C ALA A 219 0.55 21.53 8.03
N GLU A 220 0.35 20.86 9.18
CA GLU A 220 0.78 21.34 10.49
C GLU A 220 1.25 20.18 11.38
N LEU A 221 2.25 20.46 12.20
CA LEU A 221 2.61 19.67 13.37
C LEU A 221 2.08 20.38 14.62
N LEU A 222 1.22 19.72 15.37
CA LEU A 222 0.66 20.19 16.64
C LEU A 222 1.32 19.38 17.77
N ALA A 223 2.42 19.91 18.31
CA ALA A 223 3.14 19.31 19.43
C ALA A 223 2.68 19.93 20.77
N PRO A 224 2.91 19.25 21.90
CA PRO A 224 2.67 19.85 23.22
C PRO A 224 3.42 21.17 23.43
N SER A 225 4.57 21.35 22.79
CA SER A 225 5.39 22.56 22.84
C SER A 225 4.93 23.69 21.92
N GLY A 226 3.99 23.44 21.00
CA GLY A 226 3.48 24.43 20.06
C GLY A 226 3.14 23.87 18.68
N THR A 227 2.77 24.76 17.76
CA THR A 227 2.41 24.44 16.38
C THR A 227 3.51 24.85 15.42
N THR A 228 3.86 23.96 14.49
CA THR A 228 4.77 24.23 13.37
C THR A 228 4.01 24.05 12.06
N GLU A 229 3.90 25.11 11.26
CA GLU A 229 3.34 25.03 9.92
C GLU A 229 4.32 24.37 8.95
N ARG A 230 3.82 23.50 8.07
CA ARG A 230 4.55 22.82 6.98
C ARG A 230 5.95 22.34 7.40
N PRO A 231 6.03 21.43 8.37
CA PRO A 231 7.31 20.90 8.82
C PRO A 231 8.01 20.16 7.68
N GLU A 232 9.32 20.37 7.52
CA GLU A 232 10.15 19.60 6.57
C GLU A 232 10.38 18.16 7.06
N GLU A 233 10.56 17.99 8.37
CA GLU A 233 10.70 16.70 9.05
C GLU A 233 10.01 16.80 10.42
N VAL A 234 9.30 15.75 10.83
CA VAL A 234 8.68 15.66 12.16
C VAL A 234 9.60 14.84 13.06
N VAL A 235 10.04 15.39 14.18
CA VAL A 235 10.97 14.70 15.09
C VAL A 235 10.27 14.34 16.40
N MET A 236 10.36 13.06 16.78
CA MET A 236 9.91 12.54 18.07
C MET A 236 11.10 11.88 18.78
N ALA A 237 11.29 12.17 20.07
CA ALA A 237 12.34 11.51 20.85
C ALA A 237 12.05 10.00 21.02
N ALA A 238 13.09 9.16 21.03
CA ALA A 238 12.93 7.71 21.19
C ALA A 238 12.27 7.30 22.52
N ASP A 239 12.38 8.14 23.54
CA ASP A 239 11.81 7.95 24.88
C ASP A 239 10.61 8.87 25.15
N PHE A 240 9.96 9.37 24.09
CA PHE A 240 8.85 10.32 24.17
C PHE A 240 7.81 9.91 25.22
N GLN A 241 7.51 10.81 26.15
CA GLN A 241 6.57 10.56 27.24
C GLN A 241 5.36 11.47 27.11
N LEU A 242 4.16 10.88 27.14
CA LEU A 242 2.91 11.61 27.21
C LEU A 242 2.80 12.35 28.54
N ASP A 243 2.32 13.60 28.52
CA ASP A 243 2.05 14.35 29.75
C ASP A 243 0.88 13.72 30.53
N THR A 244 -0.21 13.38 29.83
CA THR A 244 -1.32 12.59 30.35
C THR A 244 -1.82 11.58 29.32
N PHE A 245 -2.31 10.44 29.82
CA PHE A 245 -3.09 9.49 29.04
C PHE A 245 -4.30 9.07 29.90
N ASN A 246 -5.49 9.54 29.50
CA ASN A 246 -6.72 9.38 30.25
C ASN A 246 -7.94 9.25 29.34
N PRO A 247 -8.60 8.08 29.31
CA PRO A 247 -9.90 7.97 28.63
C PRO A 247 -10.97 8.92 29.21
N GLY A 248 -10.84 9.33 30.48
CA GLY A 248 -11.72 10.31 31.12
C GLY A 248 -11.34 11.78 30.90
N ASP A 249 -10.20 12.06 30.26
CA ASP A 249 -9.77 13.41 29.84
C ASP A 249 -9.25 13.34 28.39
N PRO A 250 -10.16 13.23 27.40
CA PRO A 250 -9.78 13.13 26.01
C PRO A 250 -9.06 14.38 25.50
N ALA A 251 -9.41 15.57 26.01
CA ALA A 251 -8.75 16.80 25.62
C ALA A 251 -7.29 16.85 26.09
N GLY A 252 -7.02 16.48 27.35
CA GLY A 252 -5.66 16.38 27.87
C GLY A 252 -4.84 15.29 27.18
N THR A 253 -5.46 14.14 26.92
CA THR A 253 -4.83 13.03 26.18
C THR A 253 -4.45 13.46 24.77
N GLU A 254 -5.35 14.11 24.06
CA GLU A 254 -5.09 14.64 22.73
C GLU A 254 -3.95 15.67 22.75
N ALA A 255 -3.98 16.61 23.70
CA ALA A 255 -2.95 17.64 23.82
C ALA A 255 -1.55 17.08 24.13
N SER A 256 -1.49 15.91 24.77
CA SER A 256 -0.24 15.20 25.09
C SER A 256 0.38 14.51 23.87
N LEU A 257 -0.42 14.21 22.84
CA LEU A 257 0.05 13.58 21.61
C LEU A 257 0.79 14.58 20.73
N LEU A 258 1.83 14.10 20.07
CA LEU A 258 2.35 14.74 18.87
C LEU A 258 1.36 14.47 17.73
N ARG A 259 0.74 15.51 17.17
CA ARG A 259 -0.33 15.38 16.18
C ARG A 259 0.06 16.00 14.84
N LEU A 260 -0.38 15.38 13.75
CA LEU A 260 -0.22 15.86 12.39
C LEU A 260 -1.59 16.28 11.85
N ARG A 261 -1.72 17.54 11.43
CA ARG A 261 -2.83 17.94 10.55
C ARG A 261 -2.41 17.66 9.12
N LEU A 262 -3.06 16.69 8.51
CA LEU A 262 -2.87 16.34 7.11
C LEU A 262 -3.90 17.11 6.29
N ALA A 263 -3.47 17.76 5.22
CA ALA A 263 -4.37 18.36 4.24
C ALA A 263 -4.48 17.45 3.02
N ALA A 264 -5.69 17.35 2.46
CA ALA A 264 -5.94 16.59 1.25
C ALA A 264 -5.21 17.22 0.05
N GLY A 265 -4.64 16.38 -0.81
CA GLY A 265 -3.88 16.79 -1.97
C GLY A 265 -2.51 17.38 -1.64
N LEU A 266 -2.12 18.39 -2.40
CA LEU A 266 -0.81 19.05 -2.34
C LEU A 266 -0.96 20.54 -2.03
N PRO A 267 0.08 21.21 -1.52
CA PRO A 267 0.09 22.67 -1.40
C PRO A 267 -0.19 23.32 -2.76
N GLU A 268 -0.92 24.44 -2.77
CA GLU A 268 -1.32 25.15 -4.00
C GLU A 268 -0.15 25.43 -4.96
N ALA A 269 1.02 25.77 -4.40
CA ALA A 269 2.25 26.03 -5.16
C ALA A 269 2.80 24.82 -5.93
N GLU A 270 2.40 23.59 -5.56
CA GLU A 270 2.87 22.34 -6.17
C GLU A 270 1.87 21.73 -7.14
N VAL A 271 0.57 22.08 -7.06
CA VAL A 271 -0.51 21.46 -7.84
C VAL A 271 -0.24 21.52 -9.35
N ALA A 272 0.08 22.70 -9.88
CA ALA A 272 0.26 22.89 -11.32
C ALA A 272 1.45 22.10 -11.92
N ARG A 273 2.45 21.79 -11.10
CA ARG A 273 3.64 21.01 -11.49
C ARG A 273 3.44 19.51 -11.25
N ALA A 274 2.66 19.13 -10.26
CA ALA A 274 2.27 17.75 -9.97
C ALA A 274 1.27 17.17 -10.99
N ALA A 275 0.33 17.98 -11.48
CA ALA A 275 -0.67 17.56 -12.45
C ALA A 275 -0.11 17.33 -13.87
N LYS A 276 1.16 17.67 -14.12
CA LYS A 276 1.80 17.53 -15.43
C LYS A 276 2.66 16.27 -15.50
N PRO A 277 2.90 15.74 -16.71
CA PRO A 277 3.91 14.70 -16.91
C PRO A 277 5.28 15.15 -16.37
N PRO A 278 6.07 14.22 -15.81
CA PRO A 278 5.80 12.79 -15.74
C PRO A 278 5.00 12.34 -14.50
N LEU A 279 4.66 13.25 -13.57
CA LEU A 279 3.97 12.87 -12.32
C LEU A 279 2.48 12.60 -12.54
N SER A 280 1.81 13.45 -13.35
CA SER A 280 0.40 13.31 -13.74
C SER A 280 -0.55 13.00 -12.57
N LEU A 281 -0.28 13.56 -11.39
CA LEU A 281 -1.08 13.27 -10.20
C LEU A 281 -2.51 13.83 -10.37
N PRO A 282 -3.54 13.14 -9.86
CA PRO A 282 -4.93 13.61 -9.92
C PRO A 282 -5.15 14.72 -8.89
N VAL A 283 -4.50 15.87 -9.10
CA VAL A 283 -4.50 17.03 -8.20
C VAL A 283 -5.01 18.27 -8.94
N GLY A 284 -5.97 18.96 -8.33
CA GLY A 284 -6.62 20.14 -8.92
C GLY A 284 -7.83 19.81 -9.82
N GLY A 285 -8.65 20.83 -10.11
CA GLY A 285 -9.89 20.68 -10.90
C GLY A 285 -11.07 20.07 -10.12
N GLU A 286 -12.06 19.51 -10.84
CA GLU A 286 -13.24 18.83 -10.25
C GLU A 286 -12.88 17.55 -9.48
N ALA A 287 -11.64 17.05 -9.62
CA ALA A 287 -11.10 15.86 -8.98
C ALA A 287 -10.15 16.18 -7.81
N ALA A 288 -10.29 17.36 -7.17
CA ALA A 288 -9.46 17.69 -6.02
C ALA A 288 -9.50 16.56 -4.96
N PRO A 289 -8.35 16.07 -4.50
CA PRO A 289 -8.33 15.01 -3.49
C PRO A 289 -9.04 15.44 -2.23
N VAL A 290 -9.77 14.50 -1.63
CA VAL A 290 -10.45 14.65 -0.35
C VAL A 290 -10.09 13.46 0.54
N LEU A 291 -10.18 13.67 1.84
CA LEU A 291 -10.05 12.61 2.84
C LEU A 291 -11.44 12.18 3.30
N VAL A 292 -11.71 10.87 3.30
CA VAL A 292 -12.99 10.33 3.76
C VAL A 292 -12.76 9.45 4.97
N TYR A 293 -13.49 9.74 6.05
CA TYR A 293 -13.48 8.92 7.24
C TYR A 293 -14.51 7.82 7.10
N THR A 294 -14.19 6.60 7.53
CA THR A 294 -15.16 5.50 7.74
C THR A 294 -14.81 4.77 9.03
N ARG A 295 -15.75 4.03 9.62
CA ARG A 295 -15.44 3.13 10.74
C ARG A 295 -14.73 1.88 10.21
N GLN A 296 -13.82 1.33 11.01
CA GLN A 296 -13.22 0.03 10.76
C GLN A 296 -14.07 -1.03 11.44
N ASP A 297 -14.24 -2.18 10.79
CA ASP A 297 -14.69 -3.43 11.44
C ASP A 297 -13.40 -4.14 11.90
N VAL A 298 -13.04 -3.97 13.16
CA VAL A 298 -11.75 -4.44 13.72
C VAL A 298 -11.84 -5.91 14.09
N ASN A 299 -13.02 -6.36 14.53
CA ASN A 299 -13.21 -7.74 14.98
C ASN A 299 -13.57 -8.69 13.81
N GLY A 300 -13.90 -8.15 12.64
CA GLY A 300 -14.19 -8.87 11.40
C GLY A 300 -15.53 -9.60 11.41
N ASP A 301 -16.49 -9.18 12.24
CA ASP A 301 -17.80 -9.82 12.36
C ASP A 301 -18.85 -9.28 11.37
N GLY A 302 -18.51 -8.23 10.63
CA GLY A 302 -19.37 -7.57 9.64
C GLY A 302 -20.34 -6.55 10.23
N ALA A 303 -20.35 -6.34 11.55
CA ALA A 303 -21.04 -5.25 12.21
C ALA A 303 -20.09 -4.07 12.44
N LEU A 304 -20.66 -2.87 12.59
CA LEU A 304 -19.92 -1.68 13.02
C LEU A 304 -20.47 -1.27 14.39
N ASP A 305 -19.83 -1.70 15.47
CA ASP A 305 -20.35 -1.56 16.82
C ASP A 305 -19.31 -1.10 17.85
N GLY A 306 -19.57 -1.36 19.14
CA GLY A 306 -18.73 -0.91 20.25
C GLY A 306 -17.45 -1.75 20.43
N GLU A 307 -17.35 -2.90 19.78
CA GLU A 307 -16.16 -3.75 19.77
C GLU A 307 -15.12 -3.28 18.72
N ASP A 308 -15.53 -2.36 17.83
CA ASP A 308 -14.71 -1.78 16.76
C ASP A 308 -13.92 -0.55 17.20
N HIS A 309 -13.03 -0.77 18.15
CA HIS A 309 -12.28 0.28 18.81
C HIS A 309 -10.77 0.10 18.68
N VAL A 310 -10.03 1.16 18.96
CA VAL A 310 -8.57 1.08 19.03
C VAL A 310 -8.13 0.27 20.26
N LEU A 311 -7.00 -0.42 20.15
CA LEU A 311 -6.55 -1.39 21.17
C LEU A 311 -6.39 -0.83 22.59
N ASP A 312 -6.09 0.46 22.71
CA ASP A 312 -5.81 1.17 23.96
C ASP A 312 -7.03 1.86 24.58
N SER A 313 -8.20 1.82 23.91
CA SER A 313 -9.43 2.41 24.45
C SER A 313 -10.68 1.88 23.76
N ALA A 314 -11.57 1.24 24.54
CA ALA A 314 -12.90 0.84 24.11
C ALA A 314 -13.84 2.03 23.79
N LEU A 315 -13.45 3.25 24.16
CA LEU A 315 -14.25 4.45 23.90
C LEU A 315 -13.94 5.09 22.55
N ILE A 316 -12.80 4.76 21.95
CA ILE A 316 -12.33 5.42 20.74
C ILE A 316 -12.54 4.44 19.58
N PRO A 317 -13.51 4.68 18.69
CA PRO A 317 -13.72 3.82 17.54
C PRO A 317 -12.49 3.83 16.63
N ALA A 318 -12.20 2.70 15.99
CA ALA A 318 -11.17 2.63 14.98
C ALA A 318 -11.69 3.23 13.66
N LEU A 319 -10.95 4.19 13.10
CA LEU A 319 -11.37 4.94 11.91
C LEU A 319 -10.39 4.79 10.75
N PHE A 320 -10.91 4.74 9.53
CA PHE A 320 -10.17 5.02 8.31
C PHE A 320 -10.10 6.55 8.07
N PRO A 321 -9.09 7.05 7.33
CA PRO A 321 -7.93 6.29 6.87
C PRO A 321 -7.07 5.81 8.04
N ILE A 322 -6.53 4.60 7.95
CA ILE A 322 -5.53 4.12 8.91
C ILE A 322 -4.23 4.85 8.61
N SER A 323 -3.63 5.46 9.62
CA SER A 323 -2.28 6.00 9.55
C SER A 323 -1.27 5.00 10.12
N VAL A 324 -0.34 4.54 9.29
CA VAL A 324 0.78 3.68 9.72
C VAL A 324 2.10 4.37 9.40
N PHE A 325 3.02 4.35 10.35
CA PHE A 325 4.38 4.83 10.17
C PHE A 325 5.32 3.63 10.06
N SER A 326 5.85 3.38 8.87
CA SER A 326 6.74 2.24 8.61
C SER A 326 8.19 2.69 8.57
N LYS A 327 9.07 2.03 9.32
CA LYS A 327 10.49 2.37 9.34
C LYS A 327 11.10 2.19 7.95
N LEU A 328 11.88 3.18 7.52
CA LEU A 328 12.62 3.18 6.27
C LEU A 328 13.99 2.53 6.47
N ASP A 329 14.50 1.90 5.41
CA ASP A 329 15.86 1.39 5.38
C ASP A 329 16.86 2.55 5.17
N GLY A 330 17.65 2.84 6.21
CA GLY A 330 18.58 3.96 6.23
C GLY A 330 17.93 5.35 6.17
N ASP A 331 18.75 6.36 5.86
CA ASP A 331 18.31 7.77 5.87
C ASP A 331 17.71 8.24 4.53
N ALA A 332 17.92 7.52 3.44
CA ALA A 332 17.62 7.98 2.08
C ALA A 332 16.41 7.29 1.41
N GLY A 333 15.82 6.28 2.05
CA GLY A 333 15.01 5.29 1.35
C GLY A 333 13.55 5.66 1.10
N LEU A 334 13.09 5.44 -0.13
CA LEU A 334 11.70 5.07 -0.45
C LEU A 334 11.38 3.61 -0.03
N VAL A 335 12.40 2.90 0.46
CA VAL A 335 12.35 1.48 0.76
C VAL A 335 12.08 1.29 2.25
N GLY A 336 11.03 0.55 2.56
CA GLY A 336 10.74 0.14 3.93
C GLY A 336 11.76 -0.89 4.44
N GLN A 337 12.07 -0.83 5.74
CA GLN A 337 12.91 -1.83 6.40
C GLN A 337 12.19 -3.19 6.38
N ALA A 338 12.76 -4.16 5.66
CA ALA A 338 12.12 -5.45 5.43
C ALA A 338 12.15 -6.39 6.65
N ALA A 339 13.22 -6.35 7.45
CA ALA A 339 13.36 -7.22 8.63
C ALA A 339 14.26 -6.58 9.72
N PRO A 340 13.78 -6.48 10.98
CA PRO A 340 12.38 -6.61 11.36
C PRO A 340 11.54 -5.50 10.70
N ALA A 341 10.28 -5.77 10.40
CA ALA A 341 9.34 -4.70 10.11
C ALA A 341 9.08 -3.93 11.41
N VAL A 342 9.22 -2.61 11.37
CA VAL A 342 9.00 -1.73 12.52
C VAL A 342 7.93 -0.71 12.16
N LEU A 343 6.81 -0.74 12.88
CA LEU A 343 5.61 0.03 12.58
C LEU A 343 5.19 0.84 13.82
N LEU A 344 4.84 2.12 13.66
CA LEU A 344 4.07 2.85 14.65
C LEU A 344 2.67 3.07 14.09
N GLN A 345 1.66 2.89 14.92
CA GLN A 345 0.28 3.15 14.51
C GLN A 345 -0.13 4.56 14.95
N GLY A 346 -0.59 5.38 14.02
CA GLY A 346 -1.24 6.64 14.37
C GLY A 346 -2.68 6.44 14.86
N LEU A 347 -3.22 7.46 15.51
CA LEU A 347 -4.61 7.55 15.91
C LEU A 347 -5.31 8.53 14.97
N THR A 348 -6.23 8.03 14.15
CA THR A 348 -7.06 8.86 13.29
C THR A 348 -8.16 9.51 14.12
N ILE A 349 -8.11 10.83 14.25
CA ILE A 349 -9.02 11.64 15.07
C ILE A 349 -10.01 12.36 14.16
N TYR A 350 -11.30 12.24 14.47
CA TYR A 350 -12.39 12.92 13.80
C TYR A 350 -12.75 14.22 14.55
N GLY A 351 -12.30 15.35 14.02
CA GLY A 351 -12.42 16.66 14.68
C GLY A 351 -11.44 16.76 15.85
N ASP A 352 -11.88 16.29 17.02
CA ASP A 352 -11.10 16.16 18.25
C ASP A 352 -11.38 14.80 18.92
N LEU A 353 -10.60 14.44 19.93
CA LEU A 353 -10.66 13.12 20.55
C LEU A 353 -11.97 12.90 21.31
N LEU A 354 -12.56 13.96 21.88
CA LEU A 354 -13.87 13.88 22.55
C LEU A 354 -14.98 13.59 21.54
N THR A 355 -14.98 14.29 20.42
CA THR A 355 -15.91 14.10 19.31
C THR A 355 -15.76 12.70 18.74
N THR A 356 -14.51 12.25 18.54
CA THR A 356 -14.21 10.88 18.10
C THR A 356 -14.80 9.84 19.05
N ALA A 357 -14.60 10.00 20.37
CA ALA A 357 -15.09 9.09 21.38
C ALA A 357 -16.61 9.10 21.59
N THR A 358 -17.30 10.10 21.03
CA THR A 358 -18.77 10.26 21.14
C THR A 358 -19.48 10.06 19.81
N LEU A 359 -18.77 9.57 18.79
CA LEU A 359 -19.35 9.24 17.50
C LEU A 359 -20.49 8.23 17.64
N GLY A 360 -21.68 8.60 17.17
CA GLY A 360 -22.83 7.72 17.06
C GLY A 360 -22.73 6.73 15.90
N PRO A 361 -23.72 5.84 15.71
CA PRO A 361 -23.69 4.77 14.71
C PRO A 361 -23.84 5.27 13.27
N GLU A 362 -23.98 6.59 13.06
CA GLU A 362 -24.13 7.18 11.75
C GLU A 362 -22.91 6.88 10.86
N PRO A 363 -23.12 6.55 9.57
CA PRO A 363 -22.02 6.38 8.64
C PRO A 363 -21.18 7.66 8.53
N LEU A 364 -19.87 7.51 8.62
CA LEU A 364 -18.93 8.53 8.19
C LEU A 364 -18.65 8.28 6.72
N ASN A 365 -18.98 9.24 5.86
CA ASN A 365 -18.68 9.20 4.42
C ASN A 365 -18.54 10.59 3.80
N GLU A 366 -18.56 11.64 4.62
CA GLU A 366 -18.44 13.01 4.16
C GLU A 366 -16.98 13.32 3.79
N PRO A 367 -16.73 13.86 2.58
CA PRO A 367 -15.42 14.39 2.20
C PRO A 367 -14.92 15.46 3.17
N ARG A 368 -13.61 15.42 3.46
CA ARG A 368 -12.90 16.37 4.32
C ARG A 368 -11.64 16.87 3.64
N ASP A 369 -11.36 18.15 3.80
CA ASP A 369 -10.13 18.77 3.27
C ASP A 369 -8.91 18.49 4.17
N SER A 370 -9.13 17.93 5.36
CA SER A 370 -8.06 17.62 6.31
C SER A 370 -8.39 16.43 7.20
N ALA A 371 -7.34 15.77 7.70
CA ALA A 371 -7.43 14.78 8.75
C ALA A 371 -6.45 15.09 9.90
N LEU A 372 -6.80 14.68 11.12
CA LEU A 372 -5.95 14.84 12.30
C LEU A 372 -5.43 13.47 12.75
N ILE A 373 -4.11 13.29 12.79
CA ILE A 373 -3.46 12.04 13.17
C ILE A 373 -2.62 12.24 14.43
N GLY A 374 -2.94 11.57 15.53
CA GLY A 374 -2.09 11.52 16.73
C GLY A 374 -1.04 10.41 16.62
N ILE A 375 0.24 10.74 16.75
CA ILE A 375 1.31 9.73 16.73
C ILE A 375 1.37 9.07 18.10
N ARG A 376 1.19 7.73 18.13
CA ARG A 376 1.34 6.95 19.36
C ARG A 376 2.81 6.63 19.58
N PRO A 377 3.36 6.84 20.78
CA PRO A 377 4.77 6.56 21.06
C PRO A 377 4.97 5.08 21.39
N ALA A 378 4.52 4.21 20.47
CA ALA A 378 4.62 2.77 20.55
C ALA A 378 4.96 2.18 19.17
N ALA A 379 5.93 1.26 19.13
CA ALA A 379 6.41 0.61 17.92
C ALA A 379 6.21 -0.91 17.97
N LEU A 380 5.52 -1.47 17.00
CA LEU A 380 5.41 -2.90 16.76
C LEU A 380 6.60 -3.37 15.91
N CYS A 381 7.33 -4.36 16.40
CA CYS A 381 8.45 -4.98 15.71
C CYS A 381 8.17 -6.47 15.51
N LEU A 382 8.20 -6.93 14.26
CA LEU A 382 8.05 -8.35 13.95
C LEU A 382 8.83 -8.75 12.69
N ARG A 383 9.01 -10.05 12.50
CA ARG A 383 9.58 -10.64 11.28
C ARG A 383 8.49 -11.50 10.63
N PRO A 384 7.72 -10.98 9.66
CA PRO A 384 6.55 -11.70 9.10
C PRO A 384 6.90 -13.06 8.51
N THR A 385 8.11 -13.20 7.98
CA THR A 385 8.62 -14.43 7.39
C THR A 385 9.20 -15.41 8.41
N GLU A 386 9.37 -15.00 9.68
CA GLU A 386 9.91 -15.79 10.80
C GLU A 386 8.94 -15.73 12.00
N PRO A 387 7.65 -16.13 11.85
CA PRO A 387 6.61 -15.95 12.88
C PRO A 387 6.92 -16.69 14.19
N GLU A 388 7.76 -17.71 14.16
CA GLU A 388 8.23 -18.46 15.34
C GLU A 388 9.10 -17.62 16.29
N ARG A 389 9.66 -16.50 15.80
CA ARG A 389 10.44 -15.57 16.64
C ARG A 389 9.57 -14.64 17.47
N GLY A 390 8.26 -14.62 17.21
CA GLY A 390 7.34 -13.68 17.82
C GLY A 390 7.54 -12.24 17.32
N GLY A 391 6.82 -11.32 17.96
CA GLY A 391 7.00 -9.89 17.82
C GLY A 391 6.88 -9.18 19.17
N VAL A 392 7.19 -7.89 19.15
CA VAL A 392 7.14 -7.05 20.35
C VAL A 392 6.47 -5.71 20.06
N LEU A 393 5.51 -5.31 20.89
CA LEU A 393 5.01 -3.95 20.96
C LEU A 393 5.82 -3.20 22.02
N VAL A 394 6.66 -2.27 21.58
CA VAL A 394 7.51 -1.45 22.44
C VAL A 394 6.78 -0.16 22.74
N LEU A 395 6.44 0.08 24.01
CA LEU A 395 6.02 1.39 24.48
C LEU A 395 7.24 2.15 24.99
N SER A 396 7.41 3.37 24.49
CA SER A 396 8.46 4.31 24.93
C SER A 396 8.54 4.45 26.45
N ARG A 397 7.39 4.47 27.12
CA ARG A 397 7.24 4.59 28.58
C ARG A 397 6.09 3.73 29.07
N LYS A 398 6.23 3.20 30.29
CA LYS A 398 5.14 2.45 30.96
C LYS A 398 3.96 3.34 31.35
N ALA A 399 4.27 4.55 31.84
CA ALA A 399 3.29 5.49 32.36
C ALA A 399 3.51 6.89 31.78
N ALA A 400 2.43 7.65 31.67
CA ALA A 400 2.46 9.09 31.40
C ALA A 400 3.13 9.86 32.57
N ARG A 401 3.45 11.14 32.36
CA ARG A 401 4.09 11.98 33.41
C ARG A 401 3.23 12.16 34.65
N ASP A 402 1.91 12.05 34.51
CA ASP A 402 0.96 12.06 35.63
C ASP A 402 0.89 10.75 36.43
N GLY A 403 1.68 9.74 36.04
CA GLY A 403 1.82 8.47 36.74
C GLY A 403 0.80 7.39 36.37
N ARG A 404 -0.10 7.64 35.42
CA ARG A 404 -1.03 6.60 34.93
C ARG A 404 -0.34 5.72 33.89
N ASP A 405 -0.51 4.41 34.04
CA ASP A 405 -0.04 3.42 33.05
C ASP A 405 -0.72 3.69 31.69
N ILE A 406 0.06 3.64 30.60
CA ILE A 406 -0.46 3.80 29.23
C ILE A 406 -1.39 2.63 28.88
N ILE A 407 -0.94 1.41 29.19
CA ILE A 407 -1.78 0.21 29.14
C ILE A 407 -1.88 -0.30 30.58
N PRO A 408 -3.07 -0.24 31.21
CA PRO A 408 -3.24 -0.74 32.56
C PRO A 408 -2.84 -2.22 32.67
N ALA A 409 -2.20 -2.62 33.76
CA ALA A 409 -1.68 -3.99 33.94
C ALA A 409 -2.73 -5.11 33.70
N ARG A 410 -4.01 -4.82 33.96
CA ARG A 410 -5.13 -5.75 33.72
C ARG A 410 -5.47 -5.94 32.23
N ASP A 411 -5.09 -5.00 31.39
CA ASP A 411 -5.45 -4.95 29.97
C ASP A 411 -4.31 -5.48 29.08
N VAL A 412 -3.09 -5.61 29.62
CA VAL A 412 -1.89 -6.11 28.92
C VAL A 412 -2.13 -7.45 28.22
N GLU A 413 -2.69 -8.44 28.91
CA GLU A 413 -2.95 -9.77 28.31
C GLU A 413 -3.95 -9.69 27.15
N GLY A 414 -4.97 -8.84 27.28
CA GLY A 414 -5.96 -8.60 26.22
C GLY A 414 -5.32 -8.00 24.97
N VAL A 415 -4.48 -6.98 25.15
CA VAL A 415 -3.75 -6.33 24.04
C VAL A 415 -2.77 -7.30 23.37
N GLU A 416 -1.99 -8.06 24.15
CA GLU A 416 -1.08 -9.08 23.59
C GLU A 416 -1.84 -10.12 22.78
N LYS A 417 -2.99 -10.60 23.29
CA LYS A 417 -3.82 -11.58 22.59
C LYS A 417 -4.43 -11.01 21.31
N ALA A 418 -4.96 -9.79 21.35
CA ALA A 418 -5.54 -9.13 20.19
C ALA A 418 -4.50 -8.92 19.08
N LEU A 419 -3.33 -8.37 19.42
CA LEU A 419 -2.22 -8.21 18.47
C LEU A 419 -1.72 -9.55 17.95
N SER A 420 -1.61 -10.56 18.81
CA SER A 420 -1.16 -11.89 18.38
C SER A 420 -2.13 -12.54 17.39
N ALA A 421 -3.44 -12.34 17.60
CA ALA A 421 -4.46 -12.81 16.68
C ALA A 421 -4.39 -12.04 15.34
N GLN A 422 -4.24 -10.72 15.39
CA GLN A 422 -4.15 -9.86 14.20
C GLN A 422 -2.94 -10.20 13.32
N PHE A 423 -1.76 -10.39 13.90
CA PHE A 423 -0.53 -10.61 13.14
C PHE A 423 -0.15 -12.09 12.97
N GLY A 424 -0.94 -13.03 13.51
CA GLY A 424 -0.67 -14.46 13.41
C GLY A 424 0.64 -14.92 14.05
N THR A 425 1.22 -14.12 14.96
CA THR A 425 2.46 -14.41 15.68
C THR A 425 2.36 -13.94 17.13
N ALA A 426 3.09 -14.56 18.05
CA ALA A 426 3.02 -14.17 19.46
C ALA A 426 3.62 -12.77 19.66
N ILE A 427 2.79 -11.79 20.05
CA ILE A 427 3.20 -10.43 20.36
C ILE A 427 3.29 -10.24 21.87
N LYS A 428 4.41 -9.65 22.32
CA LYS A 428 4.63 -9.28 23.72
C LYS A 428 4.80 -7.78 23.90
N ILE A 429 4.31 -7.26 25.02
CA ILE A 429 4.53 -5.86 25.36
C ILE A 429 5.90 -5.71 26.06
N ALA A 430 6.68 -4.72 25.62
CA ALA A 430 7.92 -4.31 26.26
C ALA A 430 7.93 -2.79 26.47
N TYR A 431 8.73 -2.35 27.44
CA TYR A 431 8.97 -0.93 27.69
C TYR A 431 10.44 -0.61 27.38
N GLY A 432 10.66 0.45 26.62
CA GLY A 432 11.99 0.89 26.24
C GLY A 432 11.96 1.84 25.08
N CYS A 433 13.13 2.29 24.66
CA CYS A 433 13.21 3.33 23.64
C CYS A 433 12.78 2.83 22.27
N LEU A 434 12.02 3.66 21.56
CA LEU A 434 11.55 3.40 20.22
C LEU A 434 12.74 3.26 19.27
N PRO A 435 12.66 2.41 18.23
CA PRO A 435 13.75 2.26 17.28
C PRO A 435 14.01 3.59 16.57
N GLU A 436 15.21 4.13 16.71
CA GLU A 436 15.59 5.36 16.03
C GLU A 436 15.60 5.17 14.50
N GLY A 437 15.34 6.25 13.76
CA GLY A 437 15.37 6.27 12.30
C GLY A 437 14.23 7.04 11.67
N ARG A 438 14.16 6.99 10.34
CA ARG A 438 13.12 7.62 9.53
C ARG A 438 11.96 6.66 9.27
N TYR A 439 10.76 7.21 9.18
CA TYR A 439 9.51 6.50 9.03
C TYR A 439 8.66 7.16 7.95
N ALA A 440 8.18 6.35 7.01
CA ALA A 440 7.19 6.75 6.03
C ALA A 440 5.80 6.72 6.66
N LEU A 441 4.99 7.75 6.42
CA LEU A 441 3.57 7.78 6.77
C LEU A 441 2.73 7.27 5.60
N ASN A 442 1.98 6.21 5.85
CA ASN A 442 1.01 5.63 4.92
C ASN A 442 -0.41 5.89 5.44
N LEU A 443 -1.27 6.48 4.60
CA LEU A 443 -2.71 6.55 4.82
C LEU A 443 -3.41 5.51 3.96
N LEU A 444 -4.24 4.67 4.58
CA LEU A 444 -4.96 3.60 3.90
C LEU A 444 -6.46 3.69 4.12
N TYR A 445 -7.24 3.55 3.05
CA TYR A 445 -8.69 3.34 3.16
C TYR A 445 -9.03 1.86 3.28
N GLY A 446 -10.24 1.56 3.76
CA GLY A 446 -10.76 0.19 3.83
C GLY A 446 -10.94 -0.48 2.46
N THR A 447 -10.92 0.30 1.38
CA THR A 447 -10.88 -0.21 0.00
C THR A 447 -9.50 -0.69 -0.44
N GLY A 448 -8.47 -0.55 0.41
CA GLY A 448 -7.07 -0.87 0.09
C GLY A 448 -6.33 0.24 -0.67
N GLN A 449 -7.02 1.31 -1.07
CA GLN A 449 -6.40 2.47 -1.68
C GLN A 449 -5.56 3.21 -0.65
N ALA A 450 -4.30 3.48 -0.98
CA ALA A 450 -3.33 4.04 -0.05
C ALA A 450 -2.46 5.12 -0.69
N TRP A 451 -1.88 5.95 0.16
CA TRP A 451 -0.87 6.93 -0.20
C TRP A 451 0.22 6.97 0.85
N THR A 452 1.49 6.97 0.41
CA THR A 452 2.65 6.97 1.30
C THR A 452 3.46 8.24 1.07
N VAL A 453 3.96 8.84 2.14
CA VAL A 453 5.04 9.85 2.10
C VAL A 453 6.19 9.40 3.01
N PRO A 454 7.46 9.49 2.59
CA PRO A 454 7.89 9.98 1.30
C PRO A 454 7.53 9.02 0.16
N ASN A 455 7.39 9.56 -1.05
CA ASN A 455 7.19 8.78 -2.28
C ASN A 455 8.06 9.33 -3.42
N GLU A 456 7.96 8.70 -4.59
CA GLU A 456 8.76 9.05 -5.76
C GLU A 456 8.58 10.52 -6.14
N ALA A 457 7.41 11.13 -5.96
CA ALA A 457 7.24 12.55 -6.25
C ALA A 457 8.09 13.45 -5.33
N GLY A 458 8.40 13.04 -4.11
CA GLY A 458 9.12 13.83 -3.12
C GLY A 458 10.57 13.42 -2.84
N VAL A 459 11.04 12.28 -3.34
CA VAL A 459 12.41 11.79 -3.13
C VAL A 459 12.99 11.29 -4.45
N CYS A 460 14.27 11.57 -4.71
CA CYS A 460 14.96 11.07 -5.89
C CYS A 460 15.33 9.59 -5.69
N ALA A 461 15.07 8.76 -6.68
CA ALA A 461 15.54 7.38 -6.66
C ALA A 461 17.09 7.36 -6.65
N PRO A 462 17.74 6.32 -6.10
CA PRO A 462 19.20 6.23 -6.07
C PRO A 462 19.87 6.33 -7.45
N SER A 463 19.16 5.97 -8.52
CA SER A 463 19.60 6.03 -9.91
C SER A 463 19.38 7.41 -10.57
N GLU A 464 18.64 8.32 -9.94
CA GLU A 464 18.33 9.64 -10.48
C GLU A 464 19.35 10.68 -10.02
N ALA A 465 19.85 11.49 -10.96
CA ALA A 465 20.64 12.66 -10.60
C ALA A 465 19.76 13.70 -9.89
N ALA A 466 20.27 14.31 -8.82
CA ALA A 466 19.60 15.41 -8.11
C ALA A 466 20.32 16.74 -8.40
N PRO A 467 20.13 17.36 -9.57
CA PRO A 467 20.86 18.58 -9.95
C PRO A 467 20.49 19.80 -9.09
N SER A 468 19.35 19.76 -8.42
CA SER A 468 18.89 20.79 -7.48
C SER A 468 17.95 20.19 -6.43
N ALA A 469 17.58 20.97 -5.41
CA ALA A 469 16.63 20.53 -4.38
C ALA A 469 15.22 20.22 -4.93
N ASP A 470 14.84 20.82 -6.07
CA ASP A 470 13.48 20.76 -6.63
C ASP A 470 13.35 19.84 -7.85
N VAL A 471 14.40 19.08 -8.19
CA VAL A 471 14.45 18.25 -9.41
C VAL A 471 15.13 16.92 -9.12
N CYS A 472 14.49 15.83 -9.55
CA CYS A 472 15.04 14.48 -9.61
C CYS A 472 15.07 14.05 -11.07
N GLY A 473 16.24 13.81 -11.66
CA GLY A 473 16.38 13.49 -13.07
C GLY A 473 15.69 14.52 -13.97
N LEU A 474 14.65 14.09 -14.68
CA LEU A 474 13.84 14.93 -15.57
C LEU A 474 12.52 15.41 -14.95
N ARG A 475 12.21 15.00 -13.71
CA ARG A 475 10.93 15.29 -13.05
C ARG A 475 11.07 16.31 -11.93
N PRO A 476 10.02 17.09 -11.67
CA PRO A 476 9.97 17.94 -10.48
C PRO A 476 9.98 17.08 -9.20
N ARG A 477 10.67 17.57 -8.17
CA ARG A 477 10.55 17.09 -6.79
C ARG A 477 9.55 17.96 -6.03
N LEU A 478 8.60 17.32 -5.37
CA LEU A 478 7.55 17.95 -4.56
C LEU A 478 7.96 17.88 -3.09
N ALA A 479 8.22 19.02 -2.46
CA ALA A 479 8.70 19.06 -1.08
C ALA A 479 7.66 18.49 -0.11
N SER A 480 6.37 18.72 -0.38
CA SER A 480 5.27 18.19 0.43
C SER A 480 5.18 16.67 0.45
N GLN A 481 5.76 16.01 -0.55
CA GLN A 481 5.78 14.55 -0.69
C GLN A 481 7.08 13.93 -0.16
N GLY A 482 7.97 14.74 0.43
CA GLY A 482 9.20 14.29 1.08
C GLY A 482 9.11 14.22 2.60
N VAL A 483 7.98 14.63 3.19
CA VAL A 483 7.84 14.72 4.66
C VAL A 483 7.92 13.33 5.30
N VAL A 484 8.68 13.24 6.39
CA VAL A 484 9.04 12.02 7.11
C VAL A 484 8.85 12.24 8.62
N LEU A 485 8.45 11.18 9.33
CA LEU A 485 8.60 11.11 10.78
C LEU A 485 9.99 10.55 11.10
N ARG A 486 10.73 11.21 11.98
CA ARG A 486 12.00 10.70 12.51
C ARG A 486 11.86 10.46 14.00
N VAL A 487 12.11 9.21 14.40
CA VAL A 487 12.42 8.88 15.79
C VAL A 487 13.89 9.22 16.01
N GLY A 488 14.12 10.33 16.72
CA GLY A 488 15.44 10.87 17.02
C GLY A 488 16.03 10.32 18.31
N PRO A 489 17.21 10.82 18.71
CA PRO A 489 17.83 10.42 19.98
C PRO A 489 16.90 10.73 21.17
N PRO A 490 17.06 10.01 22.29
CA PRO A 490 16.24 10.23 23.46
C PRO A 490 16.56 11.55 24.18
N ASP A 491 15.53 12.14 24.78
CA ASP A 491 15.65 13.30 25.66
C ASP A 491 16.30 12.90 27.00
N GLU A 492 16.05 11.67 27.48
CA GLU A 492 16.67 11.11 28.68
C GLU A 492 17.54 9.87 28.35
N PRO A 493 18.80 10.04 27.89
CA PRO A 493 19.66 8.91 27.52
C PRO A 493 19.87 7.86 28.62
N ALA A 494 19.81 8.25 29.89
CA ALA A 494 19.90 7.33 31.02
C ALA A 494 18.74 6.32 31.03
N TYR A 495 17.52 6.77 30.68
CA TYR A 495 16.35 5.89 30.58
C TYR A 495 16.57 4.83 29.50
N CYS A 496 17.05 5.21 28.32
CA CYS A 496 17.32 4.24 27.24
C CYS A 496 18.47 3.28 27.54
N ASN A 497 19.42 3.66 28.39
CA ASN A 497 20.46 2.74 28.84
C ASN A 497 19.90 1.65 29.76
N GLU A 498 18.92 1.99 30.60
CA GLU A 498 18.23 1.05 31.50
C GLU A 498 17.13 0.26 30.78
N HIS A 499 16.50 0.87 29.78
CA HIS A 499 15.41 0.32 28.98
C HIS A 499 15.72 0.46 27.49
N PRO A 500 16.71 -0.32 26.99
CA PRO A 500 17.13 -0.23 25.60
C PRO A 500 16.02 -0.69 24.65
N THR A 501 16.11 -0.23 23.41
CA THR A 501 15.28 -0.77 22.32
C THR A 501 15.42 -2.30 22.28
N PRO A 502 14.31 -3.05 22.35
CA PRO A 502 14.35 -4.51 22.33
C PRO A 502 15.10 -5.07 21.13
N ALA A 503 15.85 -6.16 21.34
CA ALA A 503 16.66 -6.78 20.29
C ALA A 503 15.84 -7.22 19.05
N LEU A 504 14.56 -7.56 19.23
CA LEU A 504 13.64 -7.88 18.13
C LEU A 504 13.34 -6.71 17.20
N CYS A 505 13.58 -5.48 17.63
CA CYS A 505 13.41 -4.26 16.82
C CYS A 505 14.70 -3.80 16.13
N GLN A 506 15.82 -4.48 16.38
CA GLN A 506 17.11 -4.19 15.78
C GLN A 506 17.28 -5.02 14.49
N PRO A 507 17.92 -4.47 13.43
CA PRO A 507 18.19 -5.18 12.17
C PRO A 507 18.87 -6.54 12.35
#